data_AF-A0AAV4G144-F1
#
_entry.id   AF-A0AAV4G144-F1
#
_cell.length_a   1.000
_cell.length_b   1.000
_cell.length_c   1.000
_cell.angle_alpha   90.00
_cell.angle_beta   90.00
_cell.angle_gamma   90.00
#
_symmetry.space_group_name_H-M   'P 1'
#
loop_
_entity.id
_entity.type
_entity.pdbx_description
1 polymer ?
#
loop_
_entity_poly.entity_id
_entity_poly.type
_entity_poly.pdbx_seq_one_letter_code
_entity_poly.pdbx_strand_id
1 'polypeptide(L)'
;MMEQCWQLDPKLRPTFTELLVQLKAMSEDEYLPQSTNSFLDHKGIWKKEIQLTLERLKKAERDISHREQELQERELKLKERERLLGQQFNIVNLEDYDVNTWRDVDVYQWVMQLRTSGHTADLAQYAELFLSHHITGRRLLRMTEKDLKDIGIQSVGHVMDFQVEIDLLRTHNFRLLNFPPLIKQEEQSSNKKEQETVSLVLIFGHHLRKGATPEVS
;
A
#
# COMPACT_ATOMS: atom_id res chain seq x y z
N MET A 1 -50.80 20.16 1.37
CA MET A 1 -51.67 19.94 2.53
C MET A 1 -50.89 19.42 3.74
N MET A 2 -50.26 18.24 3.68
CA MET A 2 -49.47 17.69 4.81
C MET A 2 -48.36 18.64 5.31
N GLU A 3 -47.65 19.32 4.41
CA GLU A 3 -46.63 20.33 4.78
C GLU A 3 -47.18 21.53 5.56
N GLN A 4 -48.44 21.93 5.31
CA GLN A 4 -49.10 23.01 6.04
C GLN A 4 -49.55 22.55 7.44
N CYS A 5 -49.90 21.26 7.59
CA CYS A 5 -50.17 20.66 8.89
C CYS A 5 -48.91 20.52 9.77
N TRP A 6 -47.71 20.51 9.15
CA TRP A 6 -46.42 20.34 9.81
C TRP A 6 -45.68 21.66 10.07
N GLN A 7 -46.35 22.81 9.98
CA GLN A 7 -45.74 24.09 10.33
C GLN A 7 -45.28 24.12 11.79
N LEU A 8 -44.08 24.66 12.02
CA LEU A 8 -43.48 24.79 13.34
C LEU A 8 -44.33 25.68 14.25
N ASP A 9 -44.88 26.78 13.72
CA ASP A 9 -45.85 27.63 14.41
C ASP A 9 -47.26 27.02 14.35
N PRO A 10 -47.89 26.68 15.50
CA PRO A 10 -49.24 26.13 15.55
C PRO A 10 -50.31 27.05 14.98
N LYS A 11 -50.10 28.37 15.00
CA LYS A 11 -51.09 29.35 14.50
C LYS A 11 -51.14 29.41 12.97
N LEU A 12 -50.08 28.95 12.30
CA LEU A 12 -50.00 28.86 10.85
C LEU A 12 -50.55 27.55 10.30
N ARG A 13 -50.90 26.60 11.18
CA ARG A 13 -51.52 25.35 10.78
C ARG A 13 -52.98 25.60 10.42
N PRO A 14 -53.49 24.98 9.35
CA PRO A 14 -54.90 25.09 8.99
C PRO A 14 -55.79 24.54 10.10
N THR A 15 -56.93 25.18 10.30
CA THR A 15 -57.96 24.73 11.23
C THR A 15 -58.64 23.47 10.70
N PHE A 16 -59.26 22.70 11.60
CA PHE A 16 -59.95 21.47 11.22
C PHE A 16 -61.07 21.70 10.19
N THR A 17 -61.75 22.84 10.28
CA THR A 17 -62.79 23.23 9.32
C THR A 17 -62.22 23.48 7.93
N GLU A 18 -61.09 24.18 7.83
CA GLU A 18 -60.39 24.41 6.56
C GLU A 18 -59.86 23.10 5.96
N LEU A 19 -59.32 22.21 6.80
CA LEU A 19 -58.91 20.87 6.38
C LEU A 19 -60.09 20.07 5.82
N LEU A 20 -61.27 20.12 6.45
CA LEU A 20 -62.46 19.42 5.96
C LEU A 20 -62.95 19.96 4.62
N VAL A 21 -62.97 21.29 4.45
CA VAL A 21 -63.34 21.91 3.17
C VAL A 21 -62.38 21.48 2.06
N GLN A 22 -61.08 21.49 2.35
CA GLN A 22 -60.05 21.13 1.39
C GLN A 22 -60.08 19.63 1.04
N LEU A 23 -60.27 18.75 2.04
CA LEU A 23 -60.46 17.31 1.82
C LEU A 23 -61.70 17.01 0.99
N LYS A 24 -62.81 17.73 1.24
CA LYS A 24 -64.05 17.56 0.48
C LYS A 24 -63.89 17.99 -0.97
N ALA A 25 -63.25 19.13 -1.22
CA ALA A 25 -62.91 19.57 -2.56
C ALA A 25 -62.01 18.56 -3.30
N MET A 26 -61.03 17.97 -2.60
CA MET A 26 -60.18 16.90 -3.16
C MET A 26 -60.95 15.61 -3.44
N SER A 27 -61.98 15.29 -2.66
CA SER A 27 -62.82 14.09 -2.87
C SER A 27 -63.76 14.21 -4.06
N GLU A 28 -64.11 15.44 -4.44
CA GLU A 28 -64.98 15.77 -5.57
C GLU A 28 -64.16 15.98 -6.87
N ASP A 29 -62.82 15.99 -6.80
CA ASP A 29 -61.93 16.12 -7.95
C ASP A 29 -61.69 14.76 -8.62
N GLU A 30 -62.29 14.55 -9.80
CA GLU A 30 -62.17 13.31 -10.57
C GLU A 30 -60.77 13.06 -11.16
N TYR A 31 -59.92 14.09 -11.31
CA TYR A 31 -58.60 13.99 -11.93
C TYR A 31 -57.47 13.80 -10.90
N LEU A 32 -57.73 14.13 -9.64
CA LEU A 32 -56.78 13.99 -8.55
C LEU A 32 -56.27 12.53 -8.36
N PRO A 33 -57.10 11.48 -8.44
CA PRO A 33 -56.61 10.10 -8.33
C PRO A 33 -55.63 9.73 -9.44
N GLN A 34 -55.86 10.18 -10.67
CA GLN A 34 -55.00 9.89 -11.82
C GLN A 34 -53.64 10.59 -11.73
N SER A 35 -53.59 11.83 -11.23
CA SER A 35 -52.33 12.55 -11.02
C SER A 35 -51.52 12.03 -9.82
N THR A 36 -52.19 11.48 -8.80
CA THR A 36 -51.55 11.00 -7.56
C THR A 36 -51.17 9.52 -7.59
N ASN A 37 -51.78 8.71 -8.46
CA ASN A 37 -51.49 7.27 -8.58
C ASN A 37 -50.15 6.92 -9.23
N SER A 38 -49.42 7.89 -9.81
CA SER A 38 -48.11 7.65 -10.43
C SER A 38 -47.14 6.85 -9.53
N PHE A 39 -47.10 7.13 -8.22
CA PHE A 39 -46.26 6.37 -7.28
C PHE A 39 -46.71 4.90 -7.14
N LEU A 40 -48.02 4.65 -7.11
CA LEU A 40 -48.58 3.31 -6.98
C LEU A 40 -48.45 2.52 -8.29
N ASP A 41 -48.57 3.20 -9.43
CA ASP A 41 -48.40 2.63 -10.76
C ASP A 41 -46.95 2.19 -11.01
N HIS A 42 -45.97 3.00 -10.55
CA HIS A 42 -44.54 2.69 -10.70
C HIS A 42 -43.98 1.79 -9.59
N LYS A 43 -44.70 1.57 -8.48
CA LYS A 43 -44.25 0.72 -7.36
C LYS A 43 -43.80 -0.67 -7.81
N GLY A 44 -44.55 -1.28 -8.72
CA GLY A 44 -44.21 -2.60 -9.26
C GLY A 44 -42.94 -2.58 -10.13
N ILE A 45 -42.73 -1.49 -10.86
CA ILE A 45 -41.57 -1.28 -11.74
C ILE A 45 -40.31 -1.08 -10.88
N TRP A 46 -40.37 -0.17 -9.89
CA TRP A 46 -39.24 0.07 -8.99
C TRP A 46 -38.87 -1.17 -8.18
N LYS A 47 -39.87 -1.93 -7.71
CA LYS A 47 -39.59 -3.20 -7.02
C LYS A 47 -38.81 -4.17 -7.91
N LYS A 48 -39.17 -4.29 -9.20
CA LYS A 48 -38.45 -5.13 -10.16
C LYS A 48 -37.04 -4.59 -10.44
N GLU A 49 -36.88 -3.28 -10.57
CA GLU A 49 -35.59 -2.64 -10.83
C GLU A 49 -34.60 -2.79 -9.67
N ILE A 50 -35.08 -2.58 -8.44
CA ILE A 50 -34.29 -2.82 -7.22
C ILE A 50 -33.87 -4.29 -7.15
N GLN A 51 -34.80 -5.21 -7.42
CA GLN A 51 -34.51 -6.64 -7.42
C GLN A 51 -33.44 -7.02 -8.46
N LEU A 52 -33.56 -6.49 -9.68
CA LEU A 52 -32.57 -6.69 -10.74
C LEU A 52 -31.20 -6.15 -10.35
N THR A 53 -31.16 -4.99 -9.70
CA THR A 53 -29.91 -4.37 -9.22
C THR A 53 -29.28 -5.20 -8.11
N LEU A 54 -30.07 -5.72 -7.17
CA LEU A 54 -29.59 -6.65 -6.14
C LEU A 54 -29.04 -7.94 -6.72
N GLU A 55 -29.68 -8.50 -7.75
CA GLU A 55 -29.20 -9.69 -8.44
C GLU A 55 -27.88 -9.45 -9.18
N ARG A 56 -27.74 -8.28 -9.84
CA ARG A 56 -26.49 -7.85 -10.46
C ARG A 56 -25.37 -7.70 -9.43
N LEU A 57 -25.65 -7.08 -8.28
CA LEU A 57 -24.68 -6.92 -7.18
C LEU A 57 -24.24 -8.28 -6.63
N LYS A 58 -25.18 -9.19 -6.34
CA LYS A 58 -24.85 -10.55 -5.88
C LYS A 58 -24.02 -11.33 -6.89
N LYS A 59 -24.25 -11.12 -8.19
CA LYS A 59 -23.43 -11.74 -9.23
C LYS A 59 -22.01 -11.15 -9.21
N ALA A 60 -21.89 -9.83 -9.20
CA ALA A 60 -20.59 -9.16 -9.14
C ALA A 60 -19.79 -9.55 -7.89
N GLU A 61 -20.42 -9.66 -6.73
CA GLU A 61 -19.80 -10.11 -5.48
C GLU A 61 -19.19 -11.52 -5.62
N ARG A 62 -19.94 -12.46 -6.20
CA ARG A 62 -19.44 -13.82 -6.47
C ARG A 62 -18.28 -13.83 -7.46
N ASP A 63 -18.39 -13.04 -8.53
CA ASP A 63 -17.35 -12.96 -9.56
C ASP A 63 -16.05 -12.37 -8.98
N ILE A 64 -16.15 -11.35 -8.11
CA ILE A 64 -15.01 -10.77 -7.39
C ILE A 64 -14.39 -11.79 -6.44
N SER A 65 -15.21 -12.48 -5.64
CA SER A 65 -14.73 -13.49 -4.69
C SER A 65 -13.99 -14.64 -5.38
N HIS A 66 -14.51 -15.11 -6.51
CA HIS A 66 -13.82 -16.12 -7.32
C HIS A 66 -12.48 -15.61 -7.87
N ARG A 67 -12.44 -14.36 -8.37
CA ARG A 67 -11.23 -13.76 -8.91
C ARG A 67 -10.18 -13.52 -7.83
N GLU A 68 -10.61 -13.19 -6.61
CA GLU A 68 -9.73 -13.06 -5.44
C GLU A 68 -9.07 -14.40 -5.09
N GLN A 69 -9.84 -15.49 -5.03
CA GLN A 69 -9.29 -16.83 -4.79
C GLN A 69 -8.28 -17.23 -5.87
N GLU A 70 -8.59 -17.00 -7.14
CA GLU A 70 -7.68 -17.28 -8.26
C GLU A 70 -6.37 -16.48 -8.16
N LEU A 71 -6.44 -15.23 -7.71
CA LEU A 71 -5.26 -14.39 -7.49
C LEU A 71 -4.43 -14.88 -6.29
N GLN A 72 -5.07 -15.25 -5.18
CA GLN A 72 -4.38 -15.81 -4.01
C GLN A 72 -3.63 -17.09 -4.35
N GLU A 73 -4.23 -18.00 -5.11
CA GLU A 73 -3.55 -19.22 -5.57
C GLU A 73 -2.36 -18.92 -6.50
N ARG A 74 -2.50 -17.93 -7.38
CA ARG A 74 -1.39 -17.48 -8.24
C ARG A 74 -0.26 -16.87 -7.44
N GLU A 75 -0.57 -16.03 -6.45
CA GLU A 75 0.42 -15.40 -5.58
C GLU A 75 1.20 -16.46 -4.79
N LEU A 76 0.51 -17.45 -4.21
CA LEU A 76 1.17 -18.56 -3.52
C LEU A 76 2.12 -19.35 -4.45
N LYS A 77 1.70 -19.62 -5.68
CA LYS A 77 2.54 -20.30 -6.69
C LYS A 77 3.74 -19.44 -7.10
N LEU A 78 3.56 -18.13 -7.24
CA LEU A 78 4.66 -17.20 -7.55
C LEU A 78 5.67 -17.17 -6.40
N LYS A 79 5.21 -17.05 -5.16
CA LYS A 79 6.07 -17.04 -3.98
C LYS A 79 6.87 -18.33 -3.83
N GLU A 80 6.24 -19.48 -4.08
CA GLU A 80 6.94 -20.77 -4.08
C GLU A 80 7.96 -20.85 -5.22
N ARG A 81 7.63 -20.33 -6.41
CA ARG A 81 8.58 -20.26 -7.53
C ARG A 81 9.76 -19.33 -7.21
N GLU A 82 9.53 -18.17 -6.61
CA GLU A 82 10.58 -17.25 -6.15
C GLU A 82 11.48 -17.92 -5.12
N ARG A 83 10.90 -18.64 -4.15
CA ARG A 83 11.64 -19.43 -3.17
C ARG A 83 12.51 -20.49 -3.84
N LEU A 84 11.97 -21.23 -4.80
CA LEU A 84 12.71 -22.24 -5.55
C LEU A 84 13.80 -21.62 -6.43
N LEU A 85 13.56 -20.46 -7.04
CA LEU A 85 14.57 -19.71 -7.78
C LEU A 85 15.68 -19.22 -6.85
N GLY A 86 15.35 -18.67 -5.68
CA GLY A 86 16.33 -18.30 -4.65
C GLY A 86 17.10 -19.48 -4.06
N GLN A 87 16.63 -20.71 -4.25
CA GLN A 87 17.37 -21.94 -3.91
C GLN A 87 18.22 -22.48 -5.07
N GLN A 88 17.73 -22.36 -6.32
CA GLN A 88 18.46 -22.80 -7.52
C GLN A 88 19.61 -21.86 -7.87
N PHE A 89 19.39 -20.56 -7.74
CA PHE A 89 20.45 -19.58 -7.72
C PHE A 89 20.87 -19.45 -6.26
N ASN A 90 22.09 -19.85 -5.90
CA ASN A 90 22.70 -19.49 -4.62
C ASN A 90 22.91 -17.96 -4.55
N ILE A 91 21.83 -17.19 -4.56
CA ILE A 91 21.82 -15.76 -4.27
C ILE A 91 21.96 -15.69 -2.76
N VAL A 92 23.20 -15.83 -2.28
CA VAL A 92 23.53 -15.43 -0.93
C VAL A 92 23.12 -13.97 -0.84
N ASN A 93 22.09 -13.65 -0.05
CA ASN A 93 21.66 -12.27 0.14
C ASN A 93 22.68 -11.55 1.02
N LEU A 94 23.87 -11.32 0.45
CA LEU A 94 25.02 -10.74 1.14
C LEU A 94 24.71 -9.29 1.55
N GLU A 95 23.83 -8.63 0.79
CA GLU A 95 23.36 -7.26 1.02
C GLU A 95 22.60 -7.10 2.35
N ASP A 96 22.09 -8.19 2.95
CA ASP A 96 21.46 -8.15 4.27
C ASP A 96 22.46 -8.06 5.44
N TYR A 97 23.76 -8.18 5.15
CA TYR A 97 24.83 -8.18 6.15
C TYR A 97 25.77 -6.99 5.97
N ASP A 98 26.39 -6.54 7.08
CA ASP A 98 27.37 -5.46 7.03
C ASP A 98 28.54 -5.81 6.10
N VAL A 99 28.65 -5.09 4.99
CA VAL A 99 29.69 -5.26 3.96
C VAL A 99 31.08 -5.08 4.54
N ASN A 100 31.26 -4.33 5.65
CA ASN A 100 32.56 -4.20 6.31
C ASN A 100 33.08 -5.50 6.95
N THR A 101 32.23 -6.52 7.08
CA THR A 101 32.58 -7.84 7.60
C THR A 101 32.90 -8.86 6.51
N TRP A 102 32.62 -8.54 5.24
CA TRP A 102 32.84 -9.44 4.12
C TRP A 102 34.33 -9.74 3.91
N ARG A 103 34.62 -11.03 3.75
CA ARG A 103 35.91 -11.55 3.30
C ARG A 103 35.99 -11.48 1.77
N ASP A 104 37.16 -11.78 1.24
CA ASP A 104 37.41 -11.87 -0.20
C ASP A 104 36.51 -12.88 -0.91
N VAL A 105 36.22 -14.02 -0.27
CA VAL A 105 35.24 -15.00 -0.77
C VAL A 105 33.81 -14.45 -0.85
N ASP A 106 33.43 -13.54 0.04
CA ASP A 106 32.09 -12.95 0.06
C ASP A 106 32.00 -11.88 -1.05
N VAL A 107 33.05 -11.09 -1.26
CA VAL A 107 33.18 -10.18 -2.42
C VAL A 107 33.17 -10.94 -3.75
N TYR A 108 33.85 -12.08 -3.83
CA TYR A 108 33.79 -12.96 -5.00
C TYR A 108 32.35 -13.38 -5.33
N GLN A 109 31.59 -13.80 -4.32
CA GLN A 109 30.19 -14.20 -4.51
C GLN A 109 29.33 -13.01 -4.97
N TRP A 110 29.54 -11.81 -4.42
CA TRP A 110 28.85 -10.60 -4.86
C TRP A 110 29.15 -10.29 -6.34
N VAL A 111 30.42 -10.31 -6.77
CA VAL A 111 30.77 -10.10 -8.19
C VAL A 111 30.15 -11.18 -9.08
N MET A 112 30.11 -12.44 -8.63
CA MET A 112 29.45 -13.53 -9.35
C MET A 112 27.93 -13.36 -9.45
N GLN A 113 27.27 -12.62 -8.56
CA GLN A 113 25.83 -12.35 -8.61
C GLN A 113 25.47 -11.29 -9.65
N LEU A 114 26.40 -10.39 -10.00
CA LEU A 114 26.22 -9.39 -11.05
C LEU A 114 25.94 -10.02 -12.44
N ARG A 115 26.21 -11.32 -12.62
CA ARG A 115 25.82 -12.07 -13.84
C ARG A 115 24.31 -12.10 -14.09
N THR A 116 23.51 -11.90 -13.03
CA THR A 116 22.05 -11.96 -13.08
C THR A 116 21.42 -10.62 -13.46
N SER A 117 22.17 -9.52 -13.32
CA SER A 117 21.77 -8.18 -13.71
C SER A 117 22.16 -7.92 -15.18
N GLY A 118 21.16 -7.70 -16.03
CA GLY A 118 21.31 -7.78 -17.49
C GLY A 118 22.42 -6.92 -18.10
N HIS A 119 22.64 -5.70 -17.61
CA HIS A 119 23.68 -4.80 -18.13
C HIS A 119 25.05 -4.99 -17.48
N THR A 120 25.15 -5.74 -16.38
CA THR A 120 26.40 -6.06 -15.67
C THR A 120 26.80 -7.52 -15.81
N ALA A 121 26.15 -8.26 -16.71
CA ALA A 121 26.22 -9.72 -16.72
C ALA A 121 27.66 -10.24 -16.96
N ASP A 122 28.44 -9.47 -17.72
CA ASP A 122 29.83 -9.71 -18.06
C ASP A 122 30.82 -9.34 -16.94
N LEU A 123 30.41 -8.55 -15.93
CA LEU A 123 31.27 -8.19 -14.80
C LEU A 123 31.69 -9.42 -13.97
N ALA A 124 30.88 -10.47 -13.96
CA ALA A 124 31.18 -11.71 -13.24
C ALA A 124 32.49 -12.38 -13.68
N GLN A 125 32.98 -12.10 -14.90
CA GLN A 125 34.26 -12.61 -15.38
C GLN A 125 35.45 -12.13 -14.54
N TYR A 126 35.31 -11.02 -13.82
CA TYR A 126 36.34 -10.45 -12.96
C TYR A 126 36.33 -11.03 -11.53
N ALA A 127 35.41 -11.94 -11.18
CA ALA A 127 35.31 -12.45 -9.81
C ALA A 127 36.63 -13.06 -9.29
N GLU A 128 37.30 -13.89 -10.09
CA GLU A 128 38.62 -14.47 -9.77
C GLU A 128 39.69 -13.39 -9.57
N LEU A 129 39.57 -12.25 -10.26
CA LEU A 129 40.48 -11.12 -10.12
C LEU A 129 40.35 -10.46 -8.74
N PHE A 130 39.12 -10.26 -8.27
CA PHE A 130 38.86 -9.74 -6.92
C PHE A 130 39.35 -10.70 -5.83
N LEU A 131 39.14 -12.01 -6.04
CA LEU A 131 39.59 -13.04 -5.10
C LEU A 131 41.12 -13.12 -5.02
N SER A 132 41.82 -13.16 -6.16
CA SER A 132 43.29 -13.21 -6.22
C SER A 132 43.97 -11.97 -5.63
N HIS A 133 43.32 -10.80 -5.68
CA HIS A 133 43.81 -9.57 -5.06
C HIS A 133 43.39 -9.38 -3.60
N HIS A 134 42.72 -10.38 -3.00
CA HIS A 134 42.21 -10.35 -1.63
C HIS A 134 41.38 -9.09 -1.33
N ILE A 135 40.46 -8.74 -2.24
CA ILE A 135 39.57 -7.60 -2.04
C ILE A 135 38.51 -7.97 -1.01
N THR A 136 38.64 -7.44 0.22
CA THR A 136 37.64 -7.55 1.28
C THR A 136 36.55 -6.48 1.12
N GLY A 137 35.40 -6.63 1.78
CA GLY A 137 34.31 -5.65 1.65
C GLY A 137 34.68 -4.22 2.08
N ARG A 138 35.51 -4.08 3.13
CA ARG A 138 36.08 -2.76 3.52
C ARG A 138 36.90 -2.12 2.41
N ARG A 139 37.67 -2.93 1.67
CA ARG A 139 38.48 -2.45 0.55
C ARG A 139 37.59 -2.12 -0.64
N LEU A 140 36.65 -3.00 -0.98
CA LEU A 140 35.66 -2.83 -2.05
C LEU A 140 34.92 -1.49 -1.93
N LEU A 141 34.37 -1.18 -0.76
CA LEU A 141 33.62 0.05 -0.52
C LEU A 141 34.44 1.34 -0.70
N ARG A 142 35.78 1.24 -0.70
CA ARG A 142 36.71 2.36 -0.84
C ARG A 142 37.41 2.38 -2.19
N MET A 143 37.15 1.42 -3.08
CA MET A 143 37.80 1.35 -4.39
C MET A 143 37.38 2.53 -5.26
N THR A 144 38.37 3.07 -5.97
CA THR A 144 38.21 4.13 -6.97
C THR A 144 38.35 3.57 -8.38
N GLU A 145 38.10 4.41 -9.40
CA GLU A 145 38.36 4.09 -10.81
C GLU A 145 39.78 3.56 -11.02
N LYS A 146 40.73 4.21 -10.34
CA LYS A 146 42.14 3.90 -10.45
C LYS A 146 42.42 2.52 -9.86
N ASP A 147 41.87 2.22 -8.69
CA ASP A 147 42.07 0.92 -8.05
C ASP A 147 41.53 -0.22 -8.91
N LEU A 148 40.38 -0.03 -9.58
CA LEU A 148 39.79 -1.02 -10.50
C LEU A 148 40.69 -1.24 -11.73
N LYS A 149 41.29 -0.17 -12.27
CA LYS A 149 42.26 -0.28 -13.36
C LYS A 149 43.55 -0.97 -12.91
N ASP A 150 44.03 -0.64 -11.70
CA ASP A 150 45.27 -1.17 -11.13
C ASP A 150 45.17 -2.68 -10.83
N ILE A 151 43.97 -3.20 -10.50
CA ILE A 151 43.76 -4.65 -10.37
C ILE A 151 43.63 -5.37 -11.73
N GLY A 152 43.51 -4.64 -12.85
CA GLY A 152 43.51 -5.19 -14.20
C GLY A 152 42.24 -4.98 -15.03
N ILE A 153 41.26 -4.21 -14.57
CA ILE A 153 40.02 -3.94 -15.31
C ILE A 153 40.25 -2.74 -16.24
N GLN A 154 40.58 -3.00 -17.50
CA GLN A 154 40.95 -1.96 -18.47
C GLN A 154 39.76 -1.35 -19.22
N SER A 155 38.64 -2.06 -19.30
CA SER A 155 37.43 -1.59 -19.99
C SER A 155 36.81 -0.40 -19.25
N VAL A 156 36.72 0.75 -19.91
CA VAL A 156 36.10 1.96 -19.32
C VAL A 156 34.64 1.70 -18.93
N GLY A 157 33.90 0.94 -19.74
CA GLY A 157 32.52 0.56 -19.45
C GLY A 157 32.42 -0.25 -18.16
N HIS A 158 33.17 -1.35 -18.07
CA HIS A 158 33.13 -2.21 -16.89
C HIS A 158 33.59 -1.50 -15.62
N VAL A 159 34.58 -0.60 -15.74
CA VAL A 159 35.02 0.22 -14.60
C VAL A 159 33.90 1.14 -14.13
N MET A 160 33.16 1.77 -15.04
CA MET A 160 32.00 2.60 -14.71
C MET A 160 30.88 1.77 -14.10
N ASP A 161 30.56 0.60 -14.66
CA ASP A 161 29.54 -0.29 -14.13
C ASP A 161 29.91 -0.77 -12.72
N PHE A 162 31.15 -1.17 -12.48
CA PHE A 162 31.63 -1.50 -11.12
C PHE A 162 31.53 -0.33 -10.15
N GLN A 163 31.82 0.90 -10.58
CA GLN A 163 31.64 2.07 -9.71
C GLN A 163 30.18 2.27 -9.33
N VAL A 164 29.25 2.14 -10.29
CA VAL A 164 27.82 2.24 -10.03
C VAL A 164 27.38 1.17 -9.03
N GLU A 165 27.76 -0.09 -9.24
CA GLU A 165 27.41 -1.20 -8.35
C GLU A 165 28.03 -1.03 -6.95
N ILE A 166 29.27 -0.57 -6.84
CA ILE A 166 29.92 -0.29 -5.55
C ILE A 166 29.24 0.87 -4.82
N ASP A 167 28.81 1.92 -5.53
CA ASP A 167 28.11 3.07 -4.94
C ASP A 167 26.70 2.70 -4.46
N LEU A 168 26.00 1.84 -5.21
CA LEU A 168 24.73 1.24 -4.79
C LEU A 168 24.93 0.41 -3.51
N LEU A 169 25.93 -0.47 -3.50
CA LEU A 169 26.28 -1.29 -2.34
C LEU A 169 26.65 -0.44 -1.13
N ARG A 170 27.40 0.66 -1.32
CA ARG A 170 27.74 1.61 -0.26
C ARG A 170 26.51 2.29 0.31
N THR A 171 25.61 2.74 -0.55
CA THR A 171 24.34 3.38 -0.15
C THR A 171 23.46 2.42 0.62
N HIS A 172 23.35 1.18 0.13
CA HIS A 172 22.60 0.12 0.79
C HIS A 172 23.19 -0.23 2.16
N ASN A 173 24.50 -0.49 2.23
CA ASN A 173 25.18 -0.80 3.50
C ASN A 173 25.06 0.34 4.51
N PHE A 174 25.14 1.60 4.06
CA PHE A 174 24.89 2.76 4.92
C PHE A 174 23.46 2.74 5.47
N ARG A 175 22.45 2.48 4.63
CA ARG A 175 21.05 2.39 5.07
C ARG A 175 20.86 1.24 6.05
N LEU A 176 21.43 0.07 5.79
CA LEU A 176 21.34 -1.09 6.67
C LEU A 176 21.88 -0.79 8.08
N LEU A 177 23.03 -0.11 8.16
CA LEU A 177 23.65 0.22 9.45
C LEU A 177 22.95 1.34 10.22
N ASN A 178 22.34 2.30 9.53
CA ASN A 178 21.70 3.47 10.16
C ASN A 178 20.17 3.30 10.35
N PHE A 179 19.56 2.48 9.50
CA PHE A 179 18.13 2.21 9.45
C PHE A 179 17.90 0.71 9.19
N PRO A 180 18.34 -0.17 10.10
CA PRO A 180 18.14 -1.60 9.94
C PRO A 180 16.65 -1.89 9.80
N PRO A 181 16.25 -2.73 8.83
CA PRO A 181 14.85 -3.05 8.62
C PRO A 181 14.26 -3.57 9.92
N LEU A 182 13.02 -3.14 10.22
CA LEU A 182 12.22 -3.69 11.31
C LEU A 182 11.84 -5.12 10.93
N ILE A 183 12.81 -6.02 11.03
CA ILE A 183 12.55 -7.45 11.04
C ILE A 183 11.65 -7.63 12.25
N LYS A 184 10.35 -7.88 12.01
CA LYS A 184 9.52 -8.58 12.99
C LYS A 184 10.37 -9.77 13.36
N GLN A 185 10.93 -9.75 14.57
CA GLN A 185 11.66 -10.88 15.11
C GLN A 185 10.77 -12.09 14.83
N GLU A 186 11.20 -12.97 13.93
CA GLU A 186 10.68 -14.31 13.92
C GLU A 186 10.78 -14.76 15.37
N GLU A 187 9.64 -15.09 15.96
CA GLU A 187 9.48 -15.42 17.37
C GLU A 187 10.38 -16.60 17.73
N GLN A 188 11.67 -16.35 17.94
CA GLN A 188 12.53 -17.22 18.71
C GLN A 188 12.20 -16.94 20.17
N SER A 189 11.09 -17.55 20.57
CA SER A 189 10.74 -17.97 21.91
C SER A 189 11.92 -17.94 22.89
N SER A 190 12.09 -16.81 23.55
CA SER A 190 12.70 -16.74 24.87
C SER A 190 11.73 -15.96 25.75
N ASN A 191 11.02 -16.73 26.59
CA ASN A 191 10.14 -16.25 27.63
C ASN A 191 10.84 -15.17 28.47
N LYS A 192 10.44 -13.92 28.30
CA LYS A 192 10.30 -12.90 29.36
C LYS A 192 9.56 -11.70 28.77
N LYS A 193 8.25 -11.64 29.02
CA LYS A 193 7.46 -10.42 28.79
C LYS A 193 7.83 -9.42 29.88
N GLU A 194 8.81 -8.57 29.62
CA GLU A 194 8.89 -7.29 30.32
C GLU A 194 7.86 -6.37 29.66
N GLN A 195 6.84 -5.98 30.44
CA GLN A 195 5.87 -4.98 30.01
C GLN A 195 6.56 -3.61 30.01
N GLU A 196 7.25 -3.27 28.93
CA GLU A 196 7.71 -1.90 28.73
C GLU A 196 6.51 -1.04 28.33
N THR A 197 6.05 -0.23 29.28
CA THR A 197 5.07 0.83 29.02
C THR A 197 5.76 1.97 28.29
N VAL A 198 5.51 2.12 26.99
CA VAL A 198 6.01 3.25 26.20
C VAL A 198 5.08 4.46 26.41
N SER A 199 5.64 5.54 26.92
CA SER A 199 4.96 6.83 27.05
C SER A 199 5.08 7.62 25.75
N LEU A 200 3.94 7.88 25.10
CA LEU A 200 3.84 8.78 23.95
C LEU A 200 3.27 10.12 24.43
N VAL A 201 4.12 11.15 24.46
CA VAL A 201 3.70 12.54 24.70
C VAL A 201 3.51 13.22 23.34
N LEU A 202 2.26 13.37 22.90
CA LEU A 202 1.92 14.21 21.75
C LEU A 202 1.72 15.65 22.22
N ILE A 203 2.63 16.54 21.83
CA ILE A 203 2.48 17.98 22.01
C ILE A 203 1.81 18.54 20.76
N PHE A 204 0.53 18.87 20.84
CA PHE A 204 -0.13 19.66 19.80
C PHE A 204 0.08 21.14 20.07
N GLY A 205 0.68 21.84 19.10
CA GLY A 205 0.96 23.26 19.15
C GLY A 205 -0.28 24.11 19.41
N HIS A 206 -0.12 25.09 20.30
CA HIS A 206 -1.12 26.05 20.73
C HIS A 206 -1.67 26.86 19.55
N HIS A 207 -2.96 26.70 19.26
CA HIS A 207 -3.73 27.69 18.52
C HIS A 207 -4.73 28.33 19.47
N LEU A 208 -4.39 29.52 19.97
CA LEU A 208 -5.32 30.41 20.67
C LEU A 208 -6.33 30.94 19.63
N ARG A 209 -7.48 30.28 19.49
CA ARG A 209 -8.67 30.95 18.96
C ARG A 209 -9.25 31.81 20.10
N LYS A 210 -9.24 33.14 19.92
CA LYS A 210 -10.09 34.02 20.73
C LYS A 210 -11.55 33.60 20.48
N GLY A 211 -12.23 33.15 21.53
CA GLY A 211 -13.65 32.85 21.48
C GLY A 211 -14.43 34.13 21.21
N ALA A 212 -15.25 34.13 20.15
CA ALA A 212 -16.32 35.11 20.03
C ALA A 212 -17.42 34.70 21.02
N THR A 213 -17.68 35.55 22.01
CA THR A 213 -18.85 35.43 22.88
C THR A 213 -20.12 35.67 22.06
N PRO A 214 -21.22 34.97 22.35
CA PRO A 214 -22.51 35.29 21.74
C PRO A 214 -23.05 36.56 22.39
N GLU A 215 -23.37 37.58 21.60
CA GLU A 215 -24.30 38.62 22.06
C GLU A 215 -25.66 38.45 21.37
N VAL A 216 -26.61 38.23 22.25
CA VAL A 216 -28.05 38.20 22.09
C VAL A 216 -28.53 39.64 22.08
N SER A 217 -29.19 40.08 21.00
CA SER A 217 -30.38 40.96 20.94
C SER A 217 -30.60 41.46 19.51
#